data_AF-A0A098EVW1-F1
#
_entry.id   AF-A0A098EVW1-F1
#
_cell.length_a   1.000
_cell.length_b   1.000
_cell.length_c   1.000
_cell.angle_alpha   90.00
_cell.angle_beta   90.00
_cell.angle_gamma   90.00
#
_symmetry.space_group_name_H-M   'P 1'
#
loop_
_entity.id
_entity.type
_entity.pdbx_description
1 polymer ?
#
loop_
_entity_poly.entity_id
_entity_poly.type
_entity_poly.pdbx_seq_one_letter_code
_entity_poly.pdbx_strand_id
1 'polypeptide(L)'
;MDYYRSVLIRIEYISGLGVKGENSGIFPLRGRRPEEVAFDFLRQLRKELYKLEMFRVTLEDTEDITDKVRQLDVIPTDNLPF
;
A
#
# COMPACT_ATOMS: atom_id res chain seq x y z
N MET A 1 16.11 -22.86 -3.55
CA MET A 1 16.41 -21.55 -2.96
C MET A 1 15.35 -20.60 -3.47
N ASP A 2 14.30 -20.39 -2.68
CA ASP A 2 13.28 -19.38 -3.01
C ASP A 2 13.91 -18.00 -2.84
N TYR A 3 14.33 -17.42 -3.95
CA TYR A 3 14.66 -16.00 -4.00
C TYR A 3 13.37 -15.24 -3.70
N TYR A 4 13.23 -14.78 -2.46
CA TYR A 4 12.12 -13.91 -2.09
C TYR A 4 12.23 -12.63 -2.92
N ARG A 5 11.43 -12.54 -3.98
CA ARG A 5 11.34 -11.35 -4.82
C ARG A 5 10.94 -10.16 -3.95
N SER A 6 11.76 -9.11 -3.94
CA SER A 6 11.39 -7.82 -3.38
C SER A 6 10.77 -6.94 -4.46
N VAL A 7 9.97 -5.97 -4.03
CA VAL A 7 9.37 -4.97 -4.91
C VAL A 7 9.48 -3.59 -4.28
N LEU A 8 9.85 -2.59 -5.07
CA LEU A 8 9.75 -1.17 -4.72
C LEU A 8 8.28 -0.75 -4.82
N ILE A 9 7.73 -0.25 -3.73
CA ILE A 9 6.37 0.27 -3.65
C ILE A 9 6.48 1.76 -3.35
N ARG A 10 5.77 2.58 -4.12
CA ARG A 10 5.64 4.02 -3.91
C ARG A 10 4.17 4.35 -3.74
N ILE A 11 3.85 5.11 -2.69
CA ILE A 11 2.50 5.57 -2.36
C ILE A 11 2.50 7.09 -2.39
N GLU A 12 1.68 7.66 -3.28
CA GLU A 12 1.38 9.08 -3.30
C GLU A 12 0.04 9.33 -2.60
N TYR A 13 0.02 10.31 -1.71
CA TYR A 13 -1.12 10.58 -0.84
C TYR A 13 -1.33 12.07 -0.57
N ILE A 14 -2.53 12.41 -0.10
CA ILE A 14 -2.87 13.72 0.46
C ILE A 14 -3.01 13.54 1.97
N SER A 15 -2.24 14.30 2.73
CA SER A 15 -2.37 14.34 4.20
C SER A 15 -3.62 15.13 4.61
N GLY A 16 -4.05 14.99 5.87
CA GLY A 16 -5.22 15.70 6.39
C GLY A 16 -5.10 17.23 6.39
N LEU A 17 -3.89 17.76 6.12
CA LEU A 17 -3.60 19.18 5.96
C LEU A 17 -3.71 19.65 4.50
N GLY A 18 -4.14 18.77 3.57
CA GLY A 18 -4.22 19.06 2.14
C GLY A 18 -2.87 19.04 1.42
N VAL A 19 -1.80 18.60 2.09
CA VAL A 19 -0.46 18.55 1.51
C VAL A 19 -0.25 17.20 0.81
N LYS A 20 0.20 17.24 -0.45
CA LYS A 20 0.63 16.06 -1.19
C LYS A 20 1.95 15.55 -0.63
N GLY A 21 2.01 14.26 -0.33
CA GLY A 21 3.19 13.56 0.12
C GLY A 21 3.43 12.30 -0.70
N GLU A 22 4.67 11.82 -0.66
CA GLU A 22 5.10 10.56 -1.26
C GLU A 22 5.86 9.78 -0.19
N ASN A 23 5.64 8.47 -0.13
CA ASN A 23 6.49 7.56 0.63
C ASN A 23 6.78 6.31 -0.20
N SER A 24 8.02 5.80 -0.12
CA SER A 24 8.45 4.63 -0.87
C SER A 24 9.29 3.70 -0.02
N GLY A 25 9.26 2.41 -0.36
CA GLY A 25 10.03 1.38 0.33
C GLY A 25 10.18 0.12 -0.50
N ILE A 26 11.23 -0.64 -0.23
CA ILE A 26 11.47 -1.94 -0.86
C ILE A 26 11.03 -3.03 0.10
N PHE A 27 10.09 -3.86 -0.33
CA PHE A 27 9.48 -4.87 0.51
C PHE A 27 9.64 -6.27 -0.08
N PRO A 28 10.01 -7.28 0.73
CA PRO A 28 10.04 -8.66 0.27
C PRO A 28 8.60 -9.19 0.16
N LEU A 29 8.24 -9.79 -0.98
CA LEU A 29 6.89 -10.31 -1.20
C LEU A 29 6.57 -11.54 -0.33
N ARG A 30 7.55 -12.41 -0.07
CA ARG A 30 7.40 -13.61 0.80
C ARG A 30 6.15 -14.46 0.48
N GLY A 31 5.83 -14.60 -0.81
CA GLY A 31 4.67 -15.36 -1.29
C GLY A 31 3.35 -14.57 -1.28
N ARG A 32 3.36 -13.29 -0.88
CA ARG A 32 2.22 -12.38 -0.95
C ARG A 32 2.19 -11.62 -2.26
N ARG A 33 1.01 -11.12 -2.61
CA ARG A 33 0.84 -10.29 -3.80
C ARG A 33 1.32 -8.85 -3.52
N PRO A 34 1.90 -8.14 -4.51
CA PRO A 34 2.37 -6.77 -4.32
C PRO A 34 1.31 -5.82 -3.75
N GLU A 35 0.05 -5.95 -4.17
CA GLU A 35 -1.06 -5.14 -3.65
C GLU A 35 -1.35 -5.36 -2.17
N GLU A 36 -1.11 -6.57 -1.65
CA GLU A 36 -1.29 -6.90 -0.23
C GLU A 36 -0.19 -6.28 0.62
N VAL A 37 1.04 -6.27 0.10
CA VAL A 37 2.18 -5.63 0.74
C VAL A 37 2.04 -4.11 0.70
N ALA A 38 1.59 -3.56 -0.43
CA ALA A 38 1.30 -2.13 -0.56
C ALA A 38 0.16 -1.68 0.37
N PHE A 39 -0.87 -2.52 0.54
CA PHE A 39 -1.95 -2.26 1.49
C PHE A 39 -1.45 -2.22 2.93
N ASP A 40 -0.59 -3.16 3.34
CA ASP A 40 0.02 -3.11 4.68
C ASP A 40 0.91 -1.89 4.89
N PHE A 41 1.66 -1.49 3.86
CA PHE A 41 2.44 -0.25 3.88
C PHE A 41 1.52 0.98 4.05
N LEU A 42 0.41 1.05 3.31
CA LEU A 42 -0.60 2.09 3.47
C LEU A 42 -1.18 2.13 4.89
N ARG A 43 -1.46 0.97 5.50
CA ARG A 43 -1.95 0.87 6.88
C ARG A 43 -0.91 1.38 7.88
N GLN A 44 0.38 1.17 7.64
CA GLN A 44 1.44 1.74 8.47
C GLN A 44 1.47 3.27 8.34
N LEU A 45 1.45 3.79 7.12
CA LEU A 45 1.41 5.24 6.88
C LEU A 45 0.20 5.91 7.54
N ARG A 46 -0.97 5.29 7.52
CA ARG A 46 -2.17 5.80 8.20
C ARG A 46 -2.06 5.83 9.74
N LYS A 47 -1.18 5.03 10.34
CA LYS A 47 -0.89 5.08 11.78
C LYS A 47 0.05 6.23 12.13
N GLU A 48 0.94 6.58 11.22
CA GLU A 48 1.95 7.63 11.41
C GLU A 48 1.42 9.01 11.02
N LEU A 49 0.56 9.08 10.01
CA LEU A 49 0.10 10.32 9.38
C LEU A 49 -1.38 10.55 9.64
N TYR A 50 -1.71 11.75 10.16
CA TYR A 50 -3.08 12.14 10.44
C TYR A 50 -3.91 12.30 9.15
N LYS A 51 -5.01 11.54 9.07
CA LYS A 51 -6.00 11.56 7.96
C LYS A 51 -5.34 11.50 6.58
N LEU A 52 -4.73 10.36 6.25
CA LEU A 52 -4.10 10.12 4.96
C LEU A 52 -5.10 9.56 3.94
N GLU A 53 -5.16 10.19 2.77
CA GLU A 53 -5.91 9.73 1.61
C GLU A 53 -4.94 9.37 0.48
N MET A 54 -4.88 8.07 0.12
CA MET A 54 -4.04 7.60 -0.97
C MET A 54 -4.74 7.83 -2.32
N PHE A 55 -4.00 8.40 -3.28
CA PHE A 55 -4.51 8.59 -4.64
C PHE A 55 -3.74 7.80 -5.69
N ARG A 56 -2.52 7.35 -5.41
CA ARG A 56 -1.73 6.54 -6.33
C ARG A 56 -0.78 5.58 -5.63
N VAL A 57 -0.66 4.37 -6.19
CA VAL A 57 0.32 3.36 -5.78
C VAL A 57 1.00 2.76 -7.01
N THR A 58 2.33 2.84 -7.05
CA THR A 58 3.13 2.27 -8.15
C THR A 58 4.12 1.22 -7.66
N LEU A 59 4.36 0.20 -8.49
CA LEU A 59 5.41 -0.80 -8.33
C LEU A 59 6.54 -0.50 -9.30
N GLU A 60 7.79 -0.50 -8.82
CA GLU A 60 8.99 -0.31 -9.65
C GLU A 60 8.85 0.88 -10.62
N ASP A 61 8.13 1.93 -10.21
CA ASP A 61 7.78 3.12 -10.99
C ASP A 61 7.10 2.86 -12.36
N THR A 62 6.56 1.66 -12.58
CA THR A 62 6.04 1.22 -13.89
C THR A 62 4.61 0.70 -13.84
N GLU A 63 4.25 -0.12 -12.85
CA GLU A 63 2.90 -0.69 -12.73
C GLU A 63 2.08 0.11 -11.71
N ASP A 64 0.94 0.66 -12.15
CA ASP A 64 -0.04 1.28 -11.25
C ASP A 64 -0.98 0.21 -10.69
N ILE A 65 -1.01 0.09 -9.35
CA ILE A 65 -1.84 -0.89 -8.63
C ILE A 65 -2.85 -0.20 -7.71
N THR A 66 -3.12 1.09 -7.91
CA THR A 66 -3.99 1.90 -7.04
C THR A 66 -5.34 1.24 -6.81
N ASP A 67 -5.99 0.77 -7.87
CA ASP A 67 -7.32 0.15 -7.77
C ASP A 67 -7.28 -1.20 -7.04
N LYS A 68 -6.21 -1.99 -7.22
CA LYS A 68 -6.01 -3.25 -6.50
C LYS A 68 -5.89 -3.00 -4.98
N VAL A 69 -5.15 -1.97 -4.59
CA VAL A 69 -4.98 -1.59 -3.17
C VAL A 69 -6.28 -1.02 -2.60
N ARG A 70 -7.02 -0.20 -3.36
CA ARG A 70 -8.33 0.32 -2.93
C ARG A 70 -9.35 -0.78 -2.71
N GLN A 71 -9.37 -1.81 -3.55
CA GLN A 71 -10.26 -2.95 -3.36
C GLN A 71 -10.01 -3.65 -2.01
N LEU A 72 -8.76 -3.78 -1.59
CA LEU A 72 -8.40 -4.34 -0.28
C LEU A 72 -8.83 -3.43 0.88
N ASP A 73 -8.87 -2.12 0.67
CA ASP A 73 -9.29 -1.13 1.68
C ASP A 73 -10.81 -1.11 1.91
N VAL A 74 -11.59 -1.45 0.88
CA VAL A 74 -13.06 -1.48 0.95
C VAL A 74 -13.59 -2.75 1.61
N ILE A 75 -12.85 -3.86 1.58
CA ILE A 75 -13.26 -5.10 2.24
C ILE A 75 -13.20 -4.88 3.76
N PRO A 76 -14.34 -4.81 4.48
CA PRO A 76 -14.32 -4.61 5.91
C PRO A 76 -13.67 -5.83 6.55
N THR A 77 -12.59 -5.61 7.30
CA THR A 77 -11.92 -6.64 8.12
C THR A 77 -12.87 -7.32 9.14
N ASP A 78 -14.08 -6.79 9.33
CA ASP A 78 -15.13 -7.27 10.23
C ASP A 78 -15.91 -8.51 9.74
N ASN A 79 -15.68 -9.00 8.51
CA ASN A 79 -16.41 -10.14 7.95
C ASN A 79 -15.61 -11.46 7.91
N LEU A 80 -14.73 -11.68 8.89
CA LEU A 80 -14.13 -13.00 9.11
C LEU A 80 -14.98 -13.76 10.15
N PRO A 81 -15.69 -14.85 9.77
CA PRO A 81 -16.36 -15.70 10.75
C PRO A 81 -15.29 -16.32 11.66
N PHE A 82 -15.49 -16.19 12.97
CA PHE A 82 -14.69 -16.84 14.02
C PHE A 82 -14.72 -18.36 13.89
#